data_AF-A0A4Q4Q1S0-F1
#
_entry.id   AF-A0A4Q4Q1S0-F1
#
_cell.length_a   1.000
_cell.length_b   1.000
_cell.length_c   1.000
_cell.angle_alpha   90.00
_cell.angle_beta   90.00
_cell.angle_gamma   90.00
#
_symmetry.space_group_name_H-M   'P 1'
#
loop_
_entity.id
_entity.type
_entity.pdbx_description
1 polymer ?
#
loop_
_entity_poly.entity_id
_entity_poly.type
_entity_poly.pdbx_seq_one_letter_code
_entity_poly.pdbx_strand_id
1 'polypeptide(L)'
;MDPIQEAIAEIESHEPGEQFPYLQDSQGILNTANGDFFPLFWRSFEATGIHSPNSEVVLEKFAKERSESEGNSTSLLSSEDWLKLKLIVRREVKDQSSKDVKKLQRSLHHIATQNKLLLGEVRRLRQSLAIKKRRETKSYTLQLKDHPKYYRGAVWSPKSVKRARDDRVSQQQQAAKSVKREKRQEEKRKEDAAKLAKKRHQELIKGRLFRPTPSTIRPTPTDQTRWKVPEAPKCGQNNLVYRHL
;
A
#
# COMPACT_ATOMS: atom_id res chain seq x y z
N MET A 1 -22.16 11.11 2.89
CA MET A 1 -21.36 11.22 4.13
C MET A 1 -20.05 10.53 3.87
N ASP A 2 -18.93 11.21 4.11
CA ASP A 2 -17.62 10.61 3.94
C ASP A 2 -17.41 9.58 5.06
N PRO A 3 -17.15 8.31 4.74
CA PRO A 3 -17.01 7.24 5.75
C PRO A 3 -15.84 7.50 6.71
N ILE A 4 -14.92 8.38 6.32
CA ILE A 4 -13.80 8.83 7.14
C ILE A 4 -14.28 9.83 8.21
N GLN A 5 -15.20 10.72 7.87
CA GLN A 5 -15.71 11.73 8.81
C GLN A 5 -16.65 11.09 9.85
N GLU A 6 -17.38 10.06 9.45
CA GLU A 6 -18.22 9.25 10.34
C GLU A 6 -17.37 8.47 11.37
N ALA A 7 -16.27 7.84 10.93
CA ALA A 7 -15.34 7.15 11.82
C ALA A 7 -14.61 8.10 12.79
N ILE A 8 -14.29 9.33 12.34
CA ILE A 8 -13.65 10.33 13.21
C ILE A 8 -14.63 10.81 14.28
N ALA A 9 -15.89 11.09 13.92
CA ALA A 9 -16.92 11.50 14.88
C ALA A 9 -17.24 10.39 15.89
N GLU A 10 -17.20 9.12 15.48
CA GLU A 10 -17.38 7.96 16.35
C GLU A 10 -16.21 7.82 17.35
N ILE A 11 -14.97 8.04 16.90
CA ILE A 11 -13.77 7.99 17.75
C ILE A 11 -13.72 9.17 18.74
N GLU A 12 -14.15 10.37 18.33
CA GLU A 12 -14.20 11.55 19.22
C GLU A 12 -15.33 11.48 20.26
N SER A 13 -16.32 10.62 20.06
CA SER A 13 -17.44 10.43 21.00
C SER A 13 -17.12 9.50 22.19
N HIS A 14 -15.95 8.86 22.22
CA HIS A 14 -15.54 7.94 23.28
C HIS A 14 -14.59 8.59 24.28
N GLU A 15 -14.96 8.57 25.56
CA GLU A 15 -14.11 9.08 26.64
C GLU A 15 -12.79 8.29 26.75
N PRO A 16 -11.68 8.96 27.12
CA PRO A 16 -10.36 8.33 27.22
C PRO A 16 -10.27 7.44 28.46
N GLY A 17 -10.82 6.23 28.37
CA GLY A 17 -10.85 5.28 29.47
C GLY A 17 -11.34 3.88 29.09
N GLU A 18 -12.10 3.73 28.01
CA GLU A 18 -12.56 2.41 27.58
C GLU A 18 -11.52 1.71 26.71
N GLN A 19 -10.92 0.65 27.27
CA GLN A 19 -10.08 -0.30 26.54
C GLN A 19 -10.86 -0.85 25.34
N PHE A 20 -10.36 -0.55 24.14
CA PHE A 20 -10.89 -1.00 22.86
C PHE A 20 -11.27 -2.51 22.87
N PRO A 21 -12.57 -2.86 22.81
CA PRO A 21 -13.05 -4.25 22.82
C PRO A 21 -12.58 -5.05 21.60
N TYR A 22 -12.32 -4.37 20.47
CA TYR A 22 -11.97 -5.02 19.20
C TYR A 22 -10.60 -5.73 19.19
N LEU A 23 -9.75 -5.48 20.19
CA LEU A 23 -8.44 -6.12 20.30
C LEU A 23 -8.51 -7.56 20.83
N GLN A 24 -9.61 -7.96 21.47
CA GLN A 24 -9.81 -9.30 22.03
C GLN A 24 -10.29 -10.33 20.99
N ASP A 25 -11.10 -9.92 20.01
CA ASP A 25 -11.73 -10.84 19.06
C ASP A 25 -10.76 -11.45 18.03
N SER A 26 -9.60 -10.84 17.82
CA SER A 26 -8.66 -11.23 16.75
C SER A 26 -7.53 -12.16 17.18
N GLN A 27 -7.46 -12.55 18.45
CA GLN A 27 -6.36 -13.39 18.97
C GLN A 27 -6.74 -14.85 19.25
N GLY A 28 -8.02 -15.23 19.15
CA GLY A 28 -8.47 -16.61 19.44
C GLY A 28 -8.22 -17.04 20.89
N ILE A 29 -7.93 -16.09 21.78
CA ILE A 29 -7.75 -16.31 23.21
C ILE A 29 -9.15 -16.20 23.81
N LEU A 30 -9.60 -17.25 24.51
CA LEU A 30 -10.85 -17.23 25.27
C LEU A 30 -10.90 -15.96 26.13
N ASN A 31 -12.06 -15.31 26.16
CA ASN A 31 -12.31 -14.10 26.95
C ASN A 31 -12.19 -14.44 28.44
N THR A 32 -10.96 -14.51 28.91
CA THR A 32 -10.58 -14.81 30.29
C THR A 32 -10.28 -13.46 30.91
N ALA A 33 -10.98 -13.12 31.99
CA ALA A 33 -10.58 -11.95 32.76
C ALA A 33 -9.13 -12.19 33.22
N ASN A 34 -8.33 -11.13 33.45
CA ASN A 34 -6.94 -11.28 33.90
C ASN A 34 -6.81 -12.15 35.18
N GLY A 35 -7.91 -12.35 35.93
CA GLY A 35 -7.99 -13.25 37.09
C GLY A 35 -8.21 -14.75 36.75
N ASP A 36 -8.71 -15.09 35.57
CA ASP A 36 -9.03 -16.46 35.18
C ASP A 36 -7.83 -17.21 34.58
N PHE A 37 -6.79 -16.47 34.19
CA PHE A 37 -5.58 -17.05 33.61
C PHE A 37 -4.83 -17.93 34.60
N PHE A 38 -4.62 -17.47 35.84
CA PHE A 38 -3.80 -18.21 36.82
C PHE A 38 -4.44 -19.55 37.26
N PRO A 39 -5.76 -19.63 37.55
CA PRO A 39 -6.41 -20.91 37.84
C PRO A 39 -6.36 -21.89 36.66
N LEU A 40 -6.61 -21.42 35.42
CA LEU A 40 -6.56 -22.28 34.23
C LEU A 40 -5.14 -22.74 33.91
N PHE A 41 -4.15 -21.85 34.07
CA PHE A 41 -2.74 -22.14 33.89
C PHE A 41 -2.27 -23.23 34.87
N TRP A 42 -2.60 -23.13 36.17
CA TRP A 42 -2.25 -24.16 37.15
C TRP A 42 -3.01 -25.48 36.94
N ARG A 43 -4.28 -25.45 36.54
CA ARG A 43 -5.02 -26.68 36.19
C ARG A 43 -4.43 -27.40 34.97
N SER A 44 -3.77 -26.69 34.06
CA SER A 44 -3.09 -27.34 32.92
C SER A 44 -1.88 -28.18 33.33
N PHE A 45 -1.16 -27.78 34.39
CA PHE A 45 -0.08 -28.57 34.97
C PHE A 45 -0.60 -29.77 35.78
N GLU A 46 -1.75 -29.61 36.44
CA GLU A 46 -2.45 -30.70 37.13
C GLU A 46 -2.93 -31.77 36.13
N ALA A 47 -3.52 -31.36 35.01
CA ALA A 47 -4.00 -32.27 33.96
C ALA A 47 -2.86 -32.99 33.20
N THR A 48 -1.68 -32.37 33.09
CA THR A 48 -0.50 -32.94 32.41
C THR A 48 0.43 -33.70 33.35
N GLY A 49 0.22 -33.62 34.67
CA GLY A 49 1.10 -34.22 35.68
C GLY A 49 2.49 -33.58 35.74
N ILE A 50 2.73 -32.47 35.03
CA ILE A 50 4.00 -31.74 35.02
C ILE A 50 3.98 -30.72 36.17
N HIS A 51 3.65 -31.16 37.38
CA HIS A 51 3.79 -30.32 38.56
C HIS A 51 5.25 -30.41 39.03
N SER A 52 5.94 -29.27 39.20
CA SER A 52 7.27 -29.30 39.84
C SER A 52 7.09 -29.75 41.29
N PRO A 53 7.63 -30.90 41.72
CA PRO A 53 7.36 -31.45 43.05
C PRO A 53 7.76 -30.55 44.22
N ASN A 54 8.51 -29.47 43.96
CA ASN A 54 8.99 -28.54 44.97
C ASN A 54 8.87 -27.08 44.47
N SER A 55 7.69 -26.48 44.68
CA SER A 55 7.38 -25.09 44.29
C SER A 55 8.16 -24.06 45.11
N GLU A 56 8.54 -24.40 46.34
CA GLU A 56 9.31 -23.54 47.24
C GLU A 56 10.72 -23.26 46.70
N VAL A 57 11.39 -24.27 46.14
CA VAL A 57 12.71 -24.12 45.50
C VAL A 57 12.67 -23.18 44.30
N VAL A 58 11.56 -23.18 43.55
CA VAL A 58 11.37 -22.23 42.44
C VAL A 58 11.18 -20.81 42.97
N LEU A 59 10.37 -20.64 44.01
CA LEU A 59 10.14 -19.34 44.65
C LEU A 59 11.41 -18.77 45.29
N GLU A 60 12.24 -19.61 45.91
CA GLU A 60 13.49 -19.20 46.54
C GLU A 60 14.52 -18.68 45.51
N LYS A 61 14.59 -19.28 44.32
CA LYS A 61 15.46 -18.82 43.22
C LYS A 61 15.12 -17.39 42.80
N PHE A 62 13.83 -17.07 42.68
CA PHE A 62 13.39 -15.72 42.32
C PHE A 62 13.55 -14.70 43.46
N ALA A 63 13.47 -15.14 44.72
CA ALA A 63 13.72 -14.26 45.87
C ALA A 63 15.20 -13.86 45.97
N LYS A 64 16.11 -14.79 45.66
CA LYS A 64 17.56 -14.58 45.74
C LYS A 64 18.09 -13.59 44.68
N GLU A 65 17.57 -13.65 43.46
CA GLU A 65 17.99 -12.76 42.35
C GLU A 65 17.64 -11.28 42.59
N ARG A 66 16.70 -10.97 43.49
CA ARG A 66 16.31 -9.58 43.77
C ARG A 66 17.33 -8.80 44.62
N SER A 67 18.28 -9.49 45.27
CA SER A 67 19.12 -8.89 46.30
C SER A 67 20.50 -8.44 45.80
N GLU A 68 20.95 -8.87 44.62
CA GLU A 68 22.29 -8.55 44.11
C GLU A 68 22.23 -7.92 42.71
N SER A 69 21.79 -6.66 42.65
CA SER A 69 22.13 -5.80 41.51
C SER A 69 22.14 -4.34 41.95
N GLU A 70 23.13 -4.02 42.79
CA GLU A 70 23.54 -2.65 43.11
C GLU A 70 24.28 -2.06 41.89
N GLY A 71 23.55 -1.89 40.78
CA GLY A 71 24.07 -1.32 39.54
C GLY A 71 24.21 0.19 39.65
N ASN A 72 25.28 0.67 40.30
CA ASN A 72 25.69 2.07 40.27
C ASN A 72 26.14 2.46 38.87
N SER A 73 25.19 2.82 37.99
CA SER A 73 25.47 3.36 36.67
C SER A 73 25.05 4.82 36.64
N THR A 74 26.04 5.69 36.50
CA THR A 74 25.98 7.16 36.32
C THR A 74 25.33 7.58 34.99
N SER A 75 24.51 6.72 34.38
CA SER A 75 23.80 7.00 33.15
C SER A 75 22.60 7.89 33.42
N LEU A 76 22.48 8.97 32.65
CA LEU A 76 21.30 9.83 32.55
C LEU A 76 20.03 8.98 32.67
N LEU A 77 19.19 9.29 33.66
CA LEU A 77 17.98 8.53 33.96
C LEU A 77 17.10 8.48 32.71
N SER A 78 17.07 7.33 32.03
CA SER A 78 16.16 7.10 30.92
C SER A 78 14.73 7.24 31.44
N SER A 79 13.83 7.86 30.68
CA SER A 79 12.43 8.02 31.11
C SER A 79 11.74 6.70 31.45
N GLU A 80 12.20 5.58 30.89
CA GLU A 80 11.75 4.21 31.19
C GLU A 80 12.11 3.72 32.60
N ASP A 81 13.10 4.34 33.26
CA ASP A 81 13.65 3.90 34.54
C ASP A 81 12.94 4.53 35.74
N TRP A 82 11.61 4.51 35.75
CA TRP A 82 10.83 5.04 36.87
C TRP A 82 11.16 4.37 38.21
N LEU A 83 11.63 3.11 38.20
CA LEU A 83 12.14 2.42 39.38
C LEU A 83 13.40 3.09 39.91
N LYS A 84 14.32 3.53 39.05
CA LYS A 84 15.51 4.29 39.46
C LYS A 84 15.12 5.65 40.03
N LEU A 85 14.19 6.35 39.37
CA LEU A 85 13.64 7.61 39.89
C LEU A 85 12.94 7.42 41.24
N LYS A 86 12.17 6.34 41.41
CA LYS A 86 11.53 5.99 42.69
C LYS A 86 12.54 5.67 43.78
N LEU A 87 13.65 5.01 43.46
CA LEU A 87 14.74 4.75 44.41
C LEU A 87 15.42 6.06 44.83
N ILE A 88 15.68 6.97 43.89
CA ILE A 88 16.23 8.29 44.18
C ILE A 88 15.27 9.09 45.08
N VAL A 89 13.98 9.12 44.76
CA VAL A 89 12.95 9.78 45.59
C VAL A 89 12.89 9.15 46.99
N ARG A 90 13.13 7.84 47.13
CA ARG A 90 13.21 7.16 48.45
C ARG A 90 14.49 7.47 49.22
N ARG A 91 15.59 7.70 48.53
CA ARG A 91 16.87 8.03 49.15
C ARG A 91 16.93 9.48 49.60
N GLU A 92 16.40 10.40 48.79
CA GLU A 92 16.57 11.84 48.98
C GLU A 92 15.51 12.44 49.91
N VAL A 93 14.29 11.89 49.90
CA VAL A 93 13.20 12.38 50.71
C VAL A 93 13.19 11.66 52.06
N LYS A 94 13.34 12.43 53.14
CA LYS A 94 13.32 11.91 54.52
C LYS A 94 11.92 11.43 54.93
N ASP A 95 10.87 12.19 54.58
CA ASP A 95 9.49 11.92 54.99
C ASP A 95 8.64 11.28 53.89
N GLN A 96 8.78 9.96 53.75
CA GLN A 96 8.07 9.19 52.72
C GLN A 96 6.57 9.03 52.94
N SER A 97 6.11 9.27 54.18
CA SER A 97 4.71 9.20 54.55
C SER A 97 3.94 10.49 54.22
N SER A 98 4.65 11.58 53.93
CA SER A 98 4.07 12.89 53.66
C SER A 98 3.12 12.84 52.46
N LYS A 99 2.06 13.65 52.53
CA LYS A 99 1.00 13.65 51.51
C LYS A 99 1.57 14.07 50.14
N ASP A 100 2.49 15.03 50.11
CA ASP A 100 3.04 15.57 48.87
C ASP A 100 3.99 14.58 48.18
N VAL A 101 4.76 13.81 48.95
CA VAL A 101 5.63 12.77 48.40
C VAL A 101 4.81 11.61 47.83
N LYS A 102 3.69 11.25 48.47
CA LYS A 102 2.75 10.27 47.90
C LYS A 102 2.12 10.77 46.60
N LYS A 103 1.74 12.05 46.52
CA LYS A 103 1.26 12.67 45.27
C LYS A 103 2.34 12.62 44.19
N LEU A 104 3.58 12.99 44.52
CA LEU A 104 4.72 12.93 43.61
C LEU A 104 5.00 11.50 43.10
N GLN A 105 4.94 10.50 43.98
CA GLN A 105 5.13 9.11 43.57
C GLN A 105 4.02 8.63 42.63
N ARG A 106 2.77 9.03 42.89
CA ARG A 106 1.63 8.73 42.01
C ARG A 106 1.77 9.40 40.66
N SER A 107 2.13 10.69 40.62
CA SER A 107 2.33 11.42 39.36
C SER A 107 3.49 10.85 38.55
N LEU A 108 4.60 10.52 39.20
CA LEU A 108 5.75 9.87 38.56
C LEU A 108 5.35 8.52 37.92
N HIS A 109 4.61 7.69 38.65
CA HIS A 109 4.12 6.41 38.14
C HIS A 109 3.15 6.59 36.96
N HIS A 110 2.26 7.59 37.06
CA HIS A 110 1.32 7.93 35.99
C HIS A 110 2.04 8.33 34.71
N ILE A 111 3.00 9.25 34.79
CA ILE A 111 3.79 9.71 33.64
C ILE A 111 4.59 8.55 33.02
N ALA A 112 5.22 7.71 33.85
CA ALA A 112 5.95 6.54 33.35
C ALA A 112 5.04 5.56 32.60
N THR A 113 3.83 5.35 33.12
CA THR A 113 2.82 4.49 32.47
C THR A 113 2.36 5.08 31.15
N GLN A 114 2.05 6.38 31.13
CA GLN A 114 1.66 7.10 29.90
C GLN A 114 2.76 7.04 28.84
N ASN A 115 4.01 7.31 29.19
CA ASN A 115 5.14 7.23 28.26
C ASN A 115 5.27 5.84 27.65
N LYS A 116 5.13 4.78 28.46
CA LYS A 116 5.18 3.40 27.98
C LYS A 116 4.04 3.09 27.00
N LEU A 117 2.82 3.57 27.29
CA LEU A 117 1.67 3.41 26.40
C LEU A 117 1.89 4.15 25.07
N LEU A 118 2.31 5.42 25.13
CA LEU A 118 2.60 6.25 23.96
C LEU A 118 3.70 5.64 23.09
N LEU A 119 4.79 5.15 23.68
CA LEU A 119 5.84 4.45 22.93
C LEU A 119 5.31 3.18 22.25
N GLY A 120 4.43 2.45 22.93
CA GLY A 120 3.72 1.31 22.34
C GLY A 120 2.87 1.72 21.14
N GLU A 121 2.14 2.82 21.23
CA GLU A 121 1.33 3.38 20.14
C GLU A 121 2.19 3.81 18.96
N VAL A 122 3.25 4.60 19.19
CA VAL A 122 4.17 5.03 18.13
C VAL A 122 4.78 3.81 17.42
N ARG A 123 5.17 2.77 18.17
CA ARG A 123 5.67 1.52 17.60
C ARG A 123 4.61 0.83 16.73
N ARG A 124 3.37 0.70 17.21
CA ARG A 124 2.26 0.10 16.47
C ARG A 124 1.92 0.89 15.21
N LEU A 125 1.82 2.22 15.31
CA LEU A 125 1.54 3.10 14.17
C LEU A 125 2.61 2.96 13.09
N ARG A 126 3.89 2.95 13.48
CA ARG A 126 5.01 2.71 12.54
C ARG A 126 4.91 1.36 11.85
N GLN A 127 4.55 0.30 12.58
CA GLN A 127 4.34 -1.03 12.01
C GLN A 127 3.14 -1.07 11.05
N SER A 128 2.01 -0.49 11.44
CA SER A 128 0.81 -0.39 10.60
C SER A 128 1.10 0.40 9.33
N LEU A 129 1.85 1.49 9.41
CA LEU A 129 2.30 2.26 8.24
C LEU A 129 3.21 1.42 7.34
N ALA A 130 4.18 0.70 7.92
CA ALA A 130 5.04 -0.19 7.15
C ALA A 130 4.25 -1.31 6.45
N ILE A 131 3.24 -1.88 7.11
CA ILE A 131 2.32 -2.86 6.52
C ILE A 131 1.49 -2.23 5.40
N LYS A 132 0.92 -1.04 5.61
CA LYS A 132 0.18 -0.31 4.58
C LYS A 132 1.06 -0.03 3.36
N LYS A 133 2.28 0.47 3.56
CA LYS A 133 3.25 0.70 2.49
C LYS A 133 3.58 -0.58 1.73
N ARG A 134 3.73 -1.72 2.42
CA ARG A 134 3.88 -3.04 1.77
C ARG A 134 2.63 -3.50 1.03
N ARG A 135 1.43 -3.09 1.46
CA ARG A 135 0.13 -3.44 0.89
C ARG A 135 -0.39 -2.44 -0.15
N GLU A 136 0.31 -1.33 -0.43
CA GLU A 136 -0.01 -0.41 -1.54
C GLU A 136 -0.06 -1.14 -2.89
N THR A 137 0.66 -2.27 -3.01
CA THR A 137 0.38 -3.25 -4.06
C THR A 137 -1.00 -3.85 -3.82
N LYS A 138 -2.01 -3.29 -4.50
CA LYS A 138 -3.42 -3.73 -4.50
C LYS A 138 -3.50 -5.24 -4.33
N SER A 139 -4.17 -5.70 -3.28
CA SER A 139 -4.50 -7.11 -3.10
C SER A 139 -5.32 -7.53 -4.32
N TYR A 140 -4.65 -8.17 -5.28
CA TYR A 140 -5.31 -8.63 -6.49
C TYR A 140 -6.07 -9.90 -6.15
N THR A 141 -7.40 -9.82 -6.19
CA THR A 141 -8.25 -10.99 -6.09
C THR A 141 -7.93 -11.90 -7.28
N LEU A 142 -7.35 -13.06 -7.00
CA LEU A 142 -7.08 -14.05 -8.03
C LEU A 142 -8.43 -14.54 -8.54
N GLN A 143 -8.79 -14.15 -9.76
CA GLN A 143 -10.04 -14.58 -10.38
C GLN A 143 -9.94 -16.08 -10.67
N LEU A 144 -10.48 -16.90 -9.77
CA LEU A 144 -10.65 -18.32 -10.00
C LEU A 144 -11.83 -18.50 -10.94
N LYS A 145 -11.63 -19.22 -12.03
CA LYS A 145 -12.74 -19.65 -12.89
C LYS A 145 -13.61 -20.62 -12.10
N ASP A 146 -14.93 -20.45 -12.20
CA ASP A 146 -15.91 -21.36 -11.62
C ASP A 146 -15.66 -22.77 -12.13
N HIS A 147 -15.37 -23.69 -11.21
CA HIS A 147 -15.15 -25.09 -11.56
C HIS A 147 -16.52 -25.79 -11.58
N PRO A 148 -17.00 -26.32 -12.72
CA PRO A 148 -18.37 -26.80 -12.89
C PRO A 148 -18.72 -28.08 -12.10
N LYS A 149 -17.87 -28.52 -11.16
CA LYS A 149 -17.95 -29.85 -10.53
C LYS A 149 -17.82 -29.85 -9.01
N TYR A 150 -17.69 -28.70 -8.36
CA TYR A 150 -17.54 -28.62 -6.90
C TYR A 150 -18.77 -27.95 -6.25
N TYR A 151 -19.68 -28.78 -5.73
CA TYR A 151 -20.91 -28.39 -5.02
C TYR A 151 -20.73 -28.30 -3.49
N ARG A 152 -19.52 -28.00 -3.00
CA ARG A 152 -19.29 -27.72 -1.58
C ARG A 152 -18.50 -26.43 -1.49
N GLY A 153 -18.99 -25.49 -0.67
CA GLY A 153 -18.64 -24.06 -0.64
C GLY A 153 -17.19 -23.68 -0.31
N ALA A 154 -16.21 -24.51 -0.65
CA ALA A 154 -14.80 -24.16 -0.66
C ALA A 154 -14.39 -23.83 -2.11
N VAL A 155 -14.54 -22.56 -2.49
CA VAL A 155 -14.10 -22.02 -3.80
C VAL A 155 -12.56 -22.00 -3.92
N TRP A 156 -11.84 -22.08 -2.80
CA TRP A 156 -10.38 -21.93 -2.74
C TRP A 156 -9.68 -23.22 -2.32
N SER A 157 -8.98 -23.87 -3.25
CA SER A 157 -8.13 -25.05 -3.04
C SER A 157 -6.72 -24.74 -3.56
N PRO A 158 -5.64 -25.26 -2.96
CA PRO A 158 -4.28 -25.08 -3.48
C PRO A 158 -4.13 -25.38 -4.98
N LYS A 159 -4.87 -26.39 -5.47
CA LYS A 159 -4.91 -26.74 -6.90
C LYS A 159 -5.62 -25.69 -7.77
N SER A 160 -6.71 -25.07 -7.31
CA SER A 160 -7.40 -24.02 -8.07
C SER A 160 -6.59 -22.73 -8.13
N VAL A 161 -5.89 -22.37 -7.05
CA VAL A 161 -4.95 -21.23 -7.02
C VAL A 161 -3.81 -21.41 -8.00
N LYS A 162 -3.19 -22.61 -8.04
CA LYS A 162 -2.11 -22.91 -8.97
C LYS A 162 -2.57 -22.75 -10.42
N ARG A 163 -3.72 -23.35 -10.77
CA ARG A 163 -4.31 -23.22 -12.11
C ARG A 163 -4.59 -21.78 -12.51
N ALA A 164 -5.17 -20.97 -11.63
CA ALA A 164 -5.44 -19.56 -11.94
C ALA A 164 -4.15 -18.74 -12.17
N ARG A 165 -3.05 -19.07 -11.48
CA ARG A 165 -1.73 -18.47 -11.75
C ARG A 165 -1.19 -18.89 -13.11
N ASP A 166 -1.23 -20.19 -13.40
CA ASP A 166 -0.72 -20.75 -14.66
C ASP A 166 -1.50 -20.21 -15.87
N ASP A 167 -2.83 -20.13 -15.76
CA ASP A 167 -3.71 -19.54 -16.77
C ASP A 167 -3.34 -18.09 -17.06
N ARG A 168 -3.05 -17.29 -16.03
CA ARG A 168 -2.64 -15.89 -16.19
C ARG A 168 -1.29 -15.78 -16.90
N VAL A 169 -0.32 -16.61 -16.55
CA VAL A 169 0.98 -16.65 -17.23
C VAL A 169 0.77 -16.99 -18.71
N SER A 170 -0.08 -17.97 -19.00
CA SER A 170 -0.43 -18.35 -20.37
C SER A 170 -1.11 -17.20 -21.13
N GLN A 171 -2.08 -16.52 -20.53
CA GLN A 171 -2.74 -15.34 -21.12
C GLN A 171 -1.76 -14.20 -21.40
N GLN A 172 -0.84 -13.91 -20.48
CA GLN A 172 0.20 -12.89 -20.68
C GLN A 172 1.15 -13.26 -21.82
N GLN A 173 1.54 -14.54 -21.92
CA GLN A 173 2.37 -15.01 -23.03
C GLN A 173 1.64 -14.91 -24.37
N GLN A 174 0.35 -15.25 -24.41
CA GLN A 174 -0.47 -15.12 -25.62
C GLN A 174 -0.64 -13.66 -26.03
N ALA A 175 -0.92 -12.75 -25.09
CA ALA A 175 -1.00 -11.32 -25.34
C ALA A 175 0.34 -10.73 -25.81
N ALA A 176 1.47 -11.15 -25.22
CA ALA A 176 2.78 -10.72 -25.68
C ALA A 176 3.10 -11.20 -27.11
N LYS A 177 2.69 -12.44 -27.45
CA LYS A 177 2.84 -12.99 -28.81
C LYS A 177 1.96 -12.25 -29.82
N SER A 178 0.71 -11.93 -29.49
CA SER A 178 -0.19 -11.19 -30.38
C SER A 178 0.34 -9.77 -30.63
N VAL A 179 0.74 -9.05 -29.59
CA VAL A 179 1.35 -7.70 -29.72
C VAL A 179 2.62 -7.75 -30.58
N LYS A 180 3.47 -8.77 -30.40
CA LYS A 180 4.68 -8.93 -31.24
C LYS A 180 4.33 -9.21 -32.70
N ARG A 181 3.28 -10.00 -32.97
CA ARG A 181 2.81 -10.27 -34.34
C ARG A 181 2.25 -9.01 -35.00
N GLU A 182 1.46 -8.23 -34.26
CA GLU A 182 0.89 -6.98 -34.74
C GLU A 182 1.97 -5.95 -35.06
N LYS A 183 2.98 -5.78 -34.18
CA LYS A 183 4.14 -4.91 -34.46
C LYS A 183 4.89 -5.30 -35.74
N ARG A 184 5.10 -6.60 -35.97
CA ARG A 184 5.73 -7.12 -37.21
C ARG A 184 4.87 -6.86 -38.45
N GLN A 185 3.55 -6.95 -38.34
CA GLN A 185 2.65 -6.65 -39.45
C GLN A 185 2.67 -5.15 -39.78
N GLU A 186 2.67 -4.30 -38.76
CA GLU A 186 2.75 -2.85 -38.92
C GLU A 186 4.07 -2.42 -39.56
N GLU A 187 5.20 -3.02 -39.15
CA GLU A 187 6.50 -2.79 -39.77
C GLU A 187 6.51 -3.15 -41.26
N LYS A 188 5.94 -4.31 -41.62
CA LYS A 188 5.79 -4.72 -43.03
C LYS A 188 4.94 -3.74 -43.83
N ARG A 189 3.80 -3.29 -43.28
CA ARG A 189 2.94 -2.28 -43.94
C ARG A 189 3.69 -0.97 -44.19
N LYS A 190 4.50 -0.52 -43.23
CA LYS A 190 5.34 0.68 -43.38
C LYS A 190 6.40 0.48 -44.47
N GLU A 191 7.03 -0.69 -44.53
CA GLU A 191 8.01 -1.01 -45.56
C GLU A 191 7.38 -1.04 -46.96
N ASP A 192 6.22 -1.68 -47.10
CA ASP A 192 5.49 -1.76 -48.36
C ASP A 192 4.98 -0.37 -48.82
N ALA A 193 4.48 0.44 -47.88
CA ALA A 193 4.11 1.83 -48.15
C ALA A 193 5.32 2.68 -48.59
N ALA A 194 6.48 2.50 -47.95
CA ALA A 194 7.72 3.18 -48.34
C ALA A 194 8.21 2.73 -49.73
N LYS A 195 8.12 1.44 -50.06
CA LYS A 195 8.43 0.93 -51.40
C LYS A 195 7.48 1.52 -52.45
N LEU A 196 6.19 1.59 -52.17
CA LEU A 196 5.20 2.17 -53.08
C LEU A 196 5.45 3.68 -53.28
N ALA A 197 5.76 4.42 -52.21
CA ALA A 197 6.10 5.83 -52.28
C ALA A 197 7.37 6.06 -53.14
N LYS A 198 8.41 5.22 -52.97
CA LYS A 198 9.63 5.26 -53.80
C LYS A 198 9.33 5.01 -55.27
N LYS A 199 8.48 4.01 -55.59
CA LYS A 199 8.06 3.73 -56.98
C LYS A 199 7.32 4.92 -57.59
N ARG A 200 6.30 5.46 -56.89
CA ARG A 200 5.56 6.66 -57.35
C ARG A 200 6.49 7.84 -57.60
N HIS A 201 7.47 8.07 -56.72
CA HIS A 201 8.46 9.13 -56.91
C HIS A 201 9.32 8.93 -58.16
N GLN A 202 9.78 7.71 -58.44
CA GLN A 202 10.53 7.39 -59.66
C GLN A 202 9.70 7.60 -60.93
N GLU A 203 8.42 7.21 -60.93
CA GLU A 203 7.52 7.43 -62.07
C GLU A 203 7.32 8.92 -62.36
N LEU A 204 7.13 9.74 -61.32
CA LEU A 204 7.05 11.20 -61.47
C LEU A 204 8.33 11.80 -62.06
N ILE A 205 9.51 11.31 -61.65
CA ILE A 205 10.80 11.75 -62.21
C ILE A 205 10.90 11.37 -63.69
N LYS A 206 10.57 10.12 -64.05
CA LYS A 206 10.59 9.65 -65.45
C LYS A 206 9.61 10.43 -66.34
N GLY A 207 8.40 10.69 -65.84
CA GLY A 207 7.40 11.49 -66.56
C GLY A 207 7.82 12.96 -66.75
N ARG A 208 8.61 13.51 -65.83
CA ARG A 208 9.18 14.88 -65.95
C ARG A 208 10.33 14.96 -66.96
N LEU A 209 11.07 13.86 -67.19
CA LEU A 209 12.12 13.75 -68.21
C LEU A 209 11.59 13.53 -69.64
N PHE A 210 10.33 13.08 -69.79
CA PHE A 210 9.67 12.83 -71.09
C PHE A 210 8.68 13.95 -71.46
N ARG A 211 9.02 15.22 -71.17
CA ARG A 211 8.31 16.36 -71.77
C ARG A 211 8.97 16.66 -73.13
N PRO A 212 8.28 16.50 -74.28
CA PRO A 212 8.78 17.07 -75.52
C PRO A 212 8.87 18.58 -75.36
N THR A 213 10.02 19.15 -75.70
CA THR A 213 10.25 20.60 -75.71
C THR A 213 9.18 21.29 -76.54
N PRO A 214 8.49 22.33 -76.04
CA PRO A 214 7.53 23.06 -76.87
C PRO A 214 8.30 23.77 -77.98
N SER A 215 8.10 23.33 -79.22
CA SER A 215 8.50 24.04 -80.42
C SER A 215 7.87 25.43 -80.40
N THR A 216 8.71 26.45 -80.59
CA THR A 216 8.39 27.86 -80.71
C THR A 216 7.24 28.11 -81.70
N ILE A 217 6.06 28.46 -81.18
CA ILE A 217 4.97 29.03 -81.97
C ILE A 217 5.02 30.56 -81.72
N ARG A 218 5.19 31.32 -82.82
CA ARG A 218 5.14 32.79 -82.84
C ARG A 218 3.76 33.30 -82.41
N PRO A 219 3.66 34.46 -81.73
CA PRO A 219 2.36 35.08 -81.50
C PRO A 219 1.91 35.81 -82.77
N THR A 220 0.69 35.55 -83.22
CA THR A 220 -0.05 36.45 -84.11
C THR A 220 -1.06 37.25 -83.29
N PRO A 221 -1.27 38.54 -83.60
CA PRO A 221 -2.12 39.42 -82.83
C PRO A 221 -3.60 39.27 -83.21
N THR A 222 -4.44 39.86 -82.37
CA THR A 222 -5.87 40.16 -82.56
C THR A 222 -6.83 39.01 -82.19
N ASP A 223 -7.43 39.10 -81.01
CA ASP A 223 -8.86 39.46 -80.96
C ASP A 223 -9.25 39.99 -79.58
N GLN A 224 -9.56 41.29 -79.53
CA GLN A 224 -10.25 41.91 -78.42
C GLN A 224 -11.71 41.55 -78.55
N THR A 225 -12.26 40.72 -77.67
CA THR A 225 -13.63 40.93 -77.20
C THR A 225 -13.90 40.20 -75.89
N ARG A 226 -14.61 40.92 -75.01
CA ARG A 226 -15.49 40.40 -73.96
C ARG A 226 -14.85 40.10 -72.61
N TRP A 227 -14.63 41.19 -71.86
CA TRP A 227 -14.73 41.21 -70.41
C TRP A 227 -16.10 40.68 -69.96
N LYS A 228 -16.13 39.48 -69.39
CA LYS A 228 -17.15 39.06 -68.42
C LYS A 228 -16.40 38.70 -67.14
N VAL A 229 -16.62 39.51 -66.11
CA VAL A 229 -16.17 39.25 -64.73
C VAL A 229 -17.02 38.12 -64.15
N PRO A 230 -16.45 37.01 -63.67
CA PRO A 230 -17.10 36.15 -62.69
C PRO A 230 -16.63 36.55 -61.29
N GLU A 231 -17.59 36.70 -60.40
CA GLU A 231 -17.47 37.08 -58.99
C GLU A 231 -16.43 36.25 -58.22
N ALA A 232 -15.72 36.92 -57.30
CA ALA A 232 -14.78 36.32 -56.39
C ALA A 232 -15.46 35.31 -55.44
N PRO A 233 -14.90 34.09 -55.25
CA PRO A 233 -15.31 33.26 -54.13
C PRO A 233 -14.78 33.88 -52.84
N LYS A 234 -15.71 34.19 -51.93
CA LYS A 234 -15.46 34.69 -50.58
C LYS A 234 -14.44 33.80 -49.87
N CYS A 235 -13.41 34.42 -49.27
CA CYS A 235 -12.57 33.79 -48.26
C CYS A 235 -13.46 33.21 -47.15
N GLY A 236 -13.64 31.90 -47.15
CA GLY A 236 -14.21 31.17 -46.04
C GLY A 236 -13.20 31.12 -44.89
N GLN A 237 -13.40 31.99 -43.91
CA GLN A 237 -12.94 31.75 -42.54
C GLN A 237 -13.58 30.45 -42.07
N ASN A 238 -12.79 29.41 -41.81
CA ASN A 238 -13.25 28.23 -41.06
C ASN A 238 -12.22 27.87 -39.99
N ASN A 239 -12.48 28.44 -38.82
CA ASN A 239 -12.21 27.99 -37.46
C ASN A 239 -11.30 26.76 -37.26
N LEU A 240 -10.12 27.05 -36.70
CA LEU A 240 -9.42 26.16 -35.77
C LEU A 240 -10.33 25.89 -34.57
N VAL A 241 -10.96 24.72 -34.53
CA VAL A 241 -11.52 24.17 -33.29
C VAL A 241 -10.43 23.36 -32.61
N TYR A 242 -9.85 23.94 -31.57
CA TYR A 242 -9.13 23.20 -30.53
C TYR A 242 -10.14 22.28 -29.82
N ARG A 243 -10.02 20.97 -30.01
CA ARG A 243 -10.64 19.99 -29.11
C ARG A 243 -9.61 19.59 -28.07
N HIS A 244 -9.68 20.24 -26.91
CA HIS A 244 -9.26 19.63 -25.65
C HIS A 244 -10.39 18.74 -25.16
N LEU A 245 -10.07 17.46 -24.95
CA LEU A 245 -10.45 16.57 -23.85
C LEU A 245 -10.06 15.14 -24.22
#